data_AF-A0A085A5P6-F1
#
_entry.id   AF-A0A085A5P6-F1
#
_cell.length_a   1.000
_cell.length_b   1.000
_cell.length_c   1.000
_cell.angle_alpha   90.00
_cell.angle_beta   90.00
_cell.angle_gamma   90.00
#
_symmetry.space_group_name_H-M   'P 1'
#
loop_
_entity.id
_entity.type
_entity.pdbx_description
1 polymer ?
#
loop_
_entity_poly.entity_id
_entity_poly.type
_entity_poly.pdbx_seq_one_letter_code
_entity_poly.pdbx_strand_id
1 'polypeptide(L)'
;MNTAHSLPEIYNPQLTYQQQHDLLLQVGRAMSEYRGMTFEDFRQELIQRLNVDIEEPGDTSRMLLLYEYLFEQKPAVCSAAVENRRSG
;
A
#
# COMPACT_ATOMS: atom_id res chain seq x y z
N MET A 1 2.52 -23.36 13.57
CA MET A 1 2.41 -22.25 14.54
C MET A 1 3.26 -21.09 14.07
N ASN A 2 2.60 -20.01 13.63
CA ASN A 2 3.02 -18.61 13.62
C ASN A 2 1.94 -17.87 12.80
N THR A 3 0.79 -17.68 13.43
CA THR A 3 -0.26 -16.73 13.02
C THR A 3 0.23 -15.31 13.27
N ALA A 4 1.39 -14.95 12.71
CA ALA A 4 1.66 -13.56 12.48
C ALA A 4 0.73 -13.17 11.34
N HIS A 5 -0.32 -12.42 11.64
CA HIS A 5 -0.66 -11.32 10.75
C HIS A 5 0.67 -10.62 10.55
N SER A 6 1.35 -10.84 9.43
CA SER A 6 2.57 -10.11 9.12
C SER A 6 2.12 -8.67 9.12
N LEU A 7 2.40 -7.96 10.23
CA LEU A 7 2.15 -6.53 10.34
C LEU A 7 2.73 -5.97 9.06
N PRO A 8 1.90 -5.34 8.20
CA PRO A 8 2.38 -4.79 6.95
C PRO A 8 3.63 -3.97 7.25
N GLU A 9 4.68 -4.12 6.44
CA GLU A 9 6.01 -3.58 6.80
C GLU A 9 5.99 -2.09 7.13
N ILE A 10 5.00 -1.34 6.61
CA ILE A 10 4.77 0.06 6.98
C ILE A 10 4.54 0.31 8.48
N TYR A 11 4.03 -0.67 9.23
CA TYR A 11 3.84 -0.59 10.68
C TYR A 11 5.08 -1.04 11.46
N ASN A 12 6.16 -1.45 10.78
CA ASN A 12 7.39 -1.82 11.45
C ASN A 12 8.03 -0.55 12.05
N PRO A 13 8.14 -0.41 13.38
CA PRO A 13 8.74 0.76 14.01
C PRO A 13 10.25 0.88 13.76
N GLN A 14 10.87 -0.17 13.20
CA GLN A 14 12.29 -0.16 12.82
C GLN A 14 12.52 0.51 11.45
N LEU A 15 11.48 0.70 10.64
CA LEU A 15 11.61 1.43 9.38
C LEU A 15 11.58 2.93 9.65
N THR A 16 12.44 3.66 8.95
CA THR A 16 12.37 5.12 8.92
C THR A 16 11.15 5.58 8.13
N TYR A 17 10.72 6.82 8.36
CA TYR A 17 9.67 7.47 7.56
C TYR A 17 9.94 7.35 6.05
N GLN A 18 11.19 7.59 5.63
CA GLN A 18 11.58 7.48 4.22
C GLN A 18 11.40 6.06 3.67
N GLN A 19 11.81 5.03 4.42
CA GLN A 19 11.68 3.65 3.97
C GLN A 19 10.21 3.23 3.84
N GLN A 20 9.37 3.65 4.78
CA GLN A 20 7.93 3.42 4.73
C GLN A 20 7.29 4.14 3.53
N HIS A 21 7.72 5.37 3.25
CA HIS A 21 7.29 6.15 2.09
C HIS A 21 7.71 5.50 0.76
N ASP A 22 8.96 5.04 0.66
CA ASP A 22 9.46 4.34 -0.53
C ASP A 22 8.67 3.06 -0.83
N LEU A 23 8.27 2.32 0.21
CA LEU A 23 7.39 1.16 0.07
C LEU A 23 6.01 1.56 -0.48
N LEU A 24 5.42 2.63 0.02
CA LEU A 24 4.14 3.15 -0.49
C LEU A 24 4.24 3.56 -1.96
N LEU A 25 5.33 4.22 -2.37
CA LEU A 25 5.56 4.59 -3.76
C LEU A 25 5.65 3.37 -4.67
N GLN A 26 6.35 2.31 -4.24
CA GLN A 26 6.42 1.06 -5.00
C GLN A 26 5.05 0.40 -5.15
N VAL A 27 4.27 0.34 -4.06
CA VAL A 27 2.90 -0.20 -4.09
C VAL A 27 2.01 0.65 -5.00
N GLY A 28 2.09 1.97 -4.90
CA GLY A 28 1.32 2.88 -5.74
C GLY A 28 1.61 2.70 -7.23
N ARG A 29 2.88 2.51 -7.61
CA ARG A 29 3.27 2.21 -9.00
C ARG A 29 2.72 0.87 -9.49
N ALA A 30 2.87 -0.19 -8.69
CA ALA A 30 2.32 -1.50 -9.01
C ALA A 30 0.79 -1.45 -9.16
N MET A 31 0.12 -0.67 -8.32
CA MET A 31 -1.33 -0.47 -8.36
C MET A 31 -1.78 0.32 -9.58
N SER A 32 -1.05 1.38 -9.98
CA SER A 32 -1.37 2.12 -11.20
C SER A 32 -1.24 1.23 -12.44
N GLU A 33 -0.18 0.41 -12.50
CA GLU A 33 0.01 -0.57 -13.58
C GLU A 33 -1.11 -1.61 -13.61
N TYR A 34 -1.46 -2.18 -12.45
CA TYR A 34 -2.55 -3.14 -12.34
C TYR A 34 -3.91 -2.58 -12.80
N ARG A 35 -4.16 -1.30 -12.54
CA ARG A 35 -5.38 -0.60 -12.96
C ARG A 35 -5.34 -0.09 -14.40
N GLY A 36 -4.23 -0.28 -15.12
CA GLY A 36 -4.06 0.17 -16.49
C GLY A 36 -4.03 1.69 -16.64
N MET A 37 -3.53 2.41 -15.63
CA MET A 37 -3.42 3.87 -15.63
C MET A 37 -1.99 4.32 -15.35
N THR A 38 -1.68 5.59 -15.65
CA THR A 38 -0.37 6.13 -15.31
C THR A 38 -0.25 6.37 -13.81
N PHE A 39 0.99 6.41 -13.30
CA PHE A 39 1.22 6.73 -11.90
C PHE A 39 0.76 8.15 -11.54
N GLU A 40 0.87 9.10 -12.47
CA GLU A 40 0.39 10.47 -12.25
C GLU A 40 -1.14 10.53 -12.15
N ASP A 41 -1.88 9.82 -13.00
CA ASP A 41 -3.34 9.73 -12.89
C ASP A 41 -3.75 9.12 -11.54
N PHE A 42 -3.03 8.09 -11.10
CA PHE A 42 -3.26 7.46 -9.81
C PHE A 42 -2.95 8.40 -8.64
N ARG A 43 -1.85 9.18 -8.71
CA ARG A 43 -1.53 10.23 -7.74
C ARG A 43 -2.63 11.27 -7.66
N GLN A 44 -3.12 11.77 -8.79
CA GLN A 44 -4.23 12.73 -8.82
C GLN A 44 -5.51 12.14 -8.21
N GLU A 45 -5.78 10.85 -8.44
CA GLU A 45 -6.90 10.17 -7.79
C GLU A 45 -6.75 10.15 -6.26
N LEU A 46 -5.56 9.84 -5.74
CA LEU A 46 -5.28 9.85 -4.29
C LEU A 46 -5.46 11.25 -3.71
N ILE A 47 -4.98 12.28 -4.39
CA ILE A 47 -5.16 13.68 -3.97
C ILE A 47 -6.66 14.02 -3.95
N GLN A 48 -7.42 13.66 -4.98
CA GLN A 48 -8.85 13.97 -5.06
C GLN A 48 -9.68 13.21 -4.02
N ARG A 49 -9.34 11.95 -3.72
CA ARG A 49 -10.12 11.08 -2.83
C ARG A 49 -9.74 11.23 -1.36
N LEU A 50 -8.45 11.32 -1.09
CA LEU A 50 -7.90 11.29 0.26
C LEU A 50 -7.36 12.64 0.71
N ASN A 51 -7.20 13.60 -0.21
CA ASN A 51 -6.48 14.85 0.05
C ASN A 51 -5.03 14.60 0.53
N VAL A 52 -4.41 13.55 0.00
CA VAL A 52 -3.04 13.15 0.29
C VAL A 52 -2.28 12.93 -1.01
N ASP A 53 -1.10 13.54 -1.11
CA ASP A 53 -0.15 13.29 -2.18
C ASP A 53 0.77 12.12 -1.79
N ILE A 54 0.87 11.10 -2.64
CA ILE A 54 1.73 9.94 -2.37
C ILE A 54 3.21 10.26 -2.51
N GLU A 55 3.60 11.29 -3.27
CA GLU A 55 4.99 11.74 -3.35
C GLU A 55 5.38 12.60 -2.15
N GLU A 56 4.43 13.34 -1.58
CA GLU A 56 4.65 14.22 -0.43
C GLU A 56 3.51 14.07 0.61
N PRO A 57 3.45 12.92 1.31
CA PRO A 57 2.35 12.66 2.24
C PRO A 57 2.37 13.56 3.48
N GLY A 58 3.51 14.21 3.76
CA GLY A 58 3.66 15.20 4.83
C GLY A 58 3.90 14.56 6.21
N ASP A 59 2.92 13.85 6.75
CA ASP A 59 2.99 13.25 8.08
C ASP A 59 2.65 11.75 8.10
N THR A 60 2.98 11.10 9.22
CA THR A 60 2.76 9.66 9.41
C THR A 60 1.28 9.27 9.33
N SER A 61 0.35 10.13 9.76
CA SER A 61 -1.09 9.83 9.73
C SER A 61 -1.60 9.76 8.29
N ARG A 62 -1.12 10.66 7.43
CA ARG A 62 -1.42 10.66 5.99
C ARG A 62 -0.80 9.45 5.27
N MET A 63 0.39 9.03 5.66
CA MET A 63 0.98 7.76 5.17
C MET A 63 0.16 6.54 5.59
N LEU A 64 -0.35 6.51 6.82
CA LEU A 64 -1.22 5.44 7.30
C LEU A 64 -2.53 5.39 6.50
N LEU A 65 -3.14 6.56 6.24
CA LEU A 65 -4.34 6.65 5.41
C LEU A 65 -4.09 6.14 3.98
N LEU A 66 -2.96 6.51 3.37
CA LEU A 66 -2.56 5.99 2.06
C LEU A 66 -2.43 4.46 2.10
N TYR A 67 -1.76 3.92 3.11
CA TYR A 67 -1.59 2.49 3.24
C TYR A 67 -2.93 1.75 3.34
N GLU A 68 -3.83 2.22 4.21
CA GLU A 68 -5.15 1.61 4.40
C GLU A 68 -5.94 1.60 3.10
N TYR A 69 -5.96 2.74 2.39
CA TYR A 69 -6.60 2.82 1.07
C TYR A 69 -6.00 1.83 0.07
N LEU A 70 -4.66 1.79 -0.06
CA LEU A 70 -4.00 0.86 -0.98
C LEU A 70 -4.28 -0.61 -0.63
N PHE A 71 -4.35 -0.92 0.67
CA PHE A 71 -4.64 -2.27 1.15
C PHE A 71 -6.07 -2.70 0.82
N GLU A 72 -7.06 -1.81 0.94
CA GLU A 72 -8.45 -2.08 0.56
C GLU A 72 -8.64 -2.33 -0.93
N GLN A 73 -7.80 -1.72 -1.77
CA GLN A 73 -7.83 -1.89 -3.23
C GLN A 73 -7.11 -3.17 -3.72
N LYS A 74 -6.55 -3.96 -2.80
CA LYS A 74 -5.76 -5.15 -3.13
C LYS A 74 -6.60 -6.17 -3.93
N PRO A 75 -6.10 -6.67 -5.08
CA PRO A 75 -6.80 -7.69 -5.85
C PRO A 75 -7.07 -8.95 -5.02
N ALA A 76 -8.24 -9.57 -5.21
CA ALA A 76 -8.63 -10.78 -4.49
C ALA A 76 -7.61 -11.93 -4.64
N VAL A 77 -6.91 -12.02 -5.78
CA VAL A 77 -5.83 -12.98 -6.02
C VAL A 77 -4.67 -12.84 -5.04
N CYS A 78 -4.38 -11.62 -4.60
CA CYS A 78 -3.34 -11.35 -3.61
C CYS A 78 -3.80 -11.72 -2.18
N SER A 79 -5.11 -11.94 -1.97
CA SER A 79 -5.69 -12.51 -0.75
C SER A 79 -5.72 -14.05 -0.82
N ALA A 80 -6.01 -14.63 -1.99
CA ALA A 80 -6.06 -16.07 -2.23
C ALA A 80 -4.68 -16.77 -2.20
N ALA A 81 -3.59 -16.05 -2.49
CA ALA A 81 -2.22 -16.55 -2.32
C ALA A 81 -1.91 -16.98 -0.86
N VAL A 82 -2.73 -16.53 0.10
CA VAL A 82 -2.65 -16.93 1.52
C VAL A 82 -3.39 -18.26 1.77
N GLU A 83 -4.40 -18.60 0.97
CA GLU A 83 -5.21 -19.83 1.14
C GLU A 83 -4.62 -21.04 0.39
N ASN A 84 -4.07 -20.88 -0.81
CA ASN A 84 -3.48 -22.01 -1.55
C ASN A 84 -2.18 -22.56 -0.95
N ARG A 85 -1.57 -21.88 0.02
CA ARG A 85 -0.47 -22.43 0.85
C ARG A 85 -0.97 -23.18 2.09
N ARG A 86 -2.27 -23.39 2.24
CA ARG A 86 -2.89 -24.17 3.33
C ARG A 86 -3.36 -25.56 2.91
N SER A 87 -3.33 -25.86 1.61
CA SER A 87 -3.87 -27.10 1.03
C SER A 87 -2.83 -27.91 0.23
N GLY A 88 -1.54 -27.62 0.39
CA GLY A 88 -0.42 -28.33 -0.24
C GLY A 88 0.63 -28.72 0.77
#